data_AF-A0A7C5JCG0-F1
#
_entry.id   AF-A0A7C5JCG0-F1
#
_cell.length_a   1.000
_cell.length_b   1.000
_cell.length_c   1.000
_cell.angle_alpha   90.00
_cell.angle_beta   90.00
_cell.angle_gamma   90.00
#
_symmetry.space_group_name_H-M   'P 1'
#
loop_
_entity.id
_entity.type
_entity.pdbx_description
1 polymer ?
#
loop_
_entity_poly.entity_id
_entity_poly.type
_entity_poly.pdbx_seq_one_letter_code
_entity_poly.pdbx_strand_id
1 'polypeptide(L)' 'LINLVVAAMAGAFIPLALERLGVDPALAGGVVLTTVTDVVGFLSFLGLASVILA' A
#
# COMPACT_ATOMS: atom_id res chain seq x y z
N LEU A 1 -8.17 -2.54 -10.28
CA LEU A 1 -8.99 -2.70 -9.05
C LEU A 1 -8.14 -3.02 -7.82
N ILE A 2 -7.25 -4.02 -7.88
CA ILE A 2 -6.42 -4.45 -6.74
C ILE A 2 -5.70 -3.27 -6.08
N ASN A 3 -5.00 -2.43 -6.86
CA ASN A 3 -4.31 -1.25 -6.31
C ASN A 3 -5.23 -0.24 -5.63
N LEU A 4 -6.44 -0.02 -6.14
CA LEU A 4 -7.37 0.94 -5.55
C LEU A 4 -7.94 0.42 -4.22
N VAL A 5 -8.24 -0.88 -4.14
CA VAL A 5 -8.70 -1.51 -2.91
C VAL A 5 -7.59 -1.48 -1.85
N VAL A 6 -6.37 -1.85 -2.24
CA VAL A 6 -5.24 -1.84 -1.31
C VAL A 6 -4.85 -0.42 -0.91
N ALA A 7 -4.88 0.55 -1.82
CA ALA A 7 -4.65 1.96 -1.47
C ALA A 7 -5.69 2.50 -0.49
N ALA A 8 -6.98 2.16 -0.66
CA ALA A 8 -8.03 2.57 0.27
C ALA A 8 -7.84 1.94 1.67
N MET A 9 -7.53 0.64 1.72
CA MET A 9 -7.26 -0.05 2.98
C MET A 9 -5.99 0.46 3.65
N ALA A 10 -4.91 0.62 2.89
CA ALA A 10 -3.64 1.15 3.37
C ALA A 10 -3.80 2.59 3.88
N GLY A 11 -4.54 3.44 3.17
CA GLY A 11 -4.83 4.81 3.59
C GLY A 11 -5.63 4.90 4.89
N ALA A 12 -6.44 3.90 5.22
CA ALA A 12 -7.17 3.83 6.48
C ALA A 12 -6.34 3.19 7.61
N PHE A 13 -5.61 2.11 7.34
CA PHE A 13 -4.91 1.32 8.35
C PHE A 13 -3.49 1.81 8.68
N ILE A 14 -2.74 2.32 7.71
CA ILE A 14 -1.36 2.80 7.92
C ILE A 14 -1.30 3.94 8.94
N PRO A 15 -2.16 4.99 8.87
CA PRO A 15 -2.13 6.07 9.86
C PRO A 15 -2.41 5.57 11.28
N LEU A 16 -3.42 4.70 11.44
CA LEU A 16 -3.74 4.09 12.75
C LEU A 16 -2.59 3.23 13.29
N ALA A 17 -1.92 2.47 12.42
CA ALA A 17 -0.79 1.63 12.82
C ALA A 17 0.41 2.48 13.25
N LEU A 18 0.72 3.55 12.51
CA LEU A 18 1.80 4.48 12.83
C LEU A 18 1.55 5.21 14.16
N GLU A 19 0.32 5.68 14.40
CA GLU A 19 -0.06 6.31 15.66
C GLU A 19 0.11 5.35 16.85
N ARG A 20 -0.24 4.07 16.68
CA ARG A 20 0.00 3.04 17.72
C ARG A 20 1.47 2.73 17.98
N LEU A 21 2.33 2.95 16.99
CA LEU A 21 3.78 2.80 17.13
C LEU A 21 4.45 4.07 17.70
N GLY A 22 3.68 5.13 17.98
CA GLY A 22 4.21 6.41 18.44
C GLY A 22 4.90 7.23 17.35
N VAL A 23 4.70 6.87 16.07
CA VAL A 23 5.25 7.57 14.91
C VAL A 23 4.20 8.52 14.39
N ASP A 24 4.59 9.77 14.13
CA ASP A 24 3.67 10.79 13.62
C ASP A 24 3.18 10.42 12.19
N PRO A 25 1.88 10.09 12.03
CA PRO A 25 1.34 9.70 10.73
C PRO A 25 1.34 10.85 9.72
N ALA A 26 1.45 12.12 10.13
CA ALA A 26 1.59 13.23 9.19
C ALA A 26 2.97 13.26 8.51
N LEU A 27 4.01 12.84 9.22
CA LEU A 27 5.38 12.78 8.71
C LEU A 27 5.65 11.46 7.94
N ALA A 28 5.20 10.33 8.50
CA ALA A 28 5.50 9.02 7.94
C ALA A 28 4.39 8.47 7.02
N GLY A 29 3.14 8.86 7.22
CA GLY A 29 1.99 8.27 6.54
C GLY A 29 2.03 8.45 5.03
N GLY A 30 2.47 9.60 4.53
CA GLY A 30 2.59 9.85 3.09
C GLY A 30 3.60 8.92 2.41
N VAL A 31 4.83 8.85 2.93
CA VAL A 31 5.90 8.02 2.37
C VAL A 31 5.61 6.52 2.54
N VAL A 32 5.07 6.12 3.69
CA VAL A 32 4.70 4.72 3.94
C VAL A 32 3.53 4.30 3.06
N LEU A 33 2.53 5.17 2.87
CA LEU A 33 1.41 4.89 1.98
C LEU A 33 1.87 4.74 0.53
N THR A 34 2.66 5.67 0.00
CA THR A 34 3.12 5.62 -1.39
C THR A 34 3.98 4.38 -1.65
N THR A 35 4.91 4.06 -0.74
CA THR A 35 5.75 2.86 -0.87
C THR A 35 4.94 1.56 -0.85
N VAL A 36 3.94 1.44 0.03
CA VAL A 36 3.06 0.28 0.06
C VAL A 36 2.25 0.19 -1.23
N THR A 37 1.68 1.30 -1.71
CA THR A 37 0.92 1.30 -2.97
C THR A 37 1.80 1.02 -4.19
N ASP A 38 3.07 1.43 -4.17
CA ASP A 38 4.03 1.16 -5.24
C ASP A 38 4.39 -0.33 -5.29
N VAL A 39 4.74 -0.94 -4.15
CA VAL A 39 5.08 -2.37 -4.06
C VAL A 39 3.91 -3.25 -4.46
N VAL A 40 2.71 -2.96 -3.92
CA VAL A 40 1.49 -3.70 -4.27
C VAL A 40 1.14 -3.47 -5.74
N GLY A 41 1.35 -2.25 -6.25
CA GLY A 41 1.16 -1.91 -7.65
C GLY A 41 2.01 -2.75 -8.58
N PHE A 42 3.29 -2.84 -8.27
CA PHE A 42 4.24 -3.63 -9.03
C PHE A 42 3.92 -5.12 -8.95
N LEU A 43 3.66 -5.65 -7.75
CA LEU A 43 3.31 -7.06 -7.53
C LEU A 43 2.00 -7.45 -8.19
N SER A 44 0.98 -6.58 -8.16
CA SER A 44 -0.30 -6.84 -8.81
C SER A 44 -0.12 -6.90 -10.32
N PHE A 45 0.70 -6.01 -10.89
CA PHE A 45 0.98 -6.02 -12.32
C PHE A 45 1.76 -7.26 -12.76
N LEU A 46 2.88 -7.56 -12.08
CA LEU A 46 3.71 -8.74 -12.39
C LEU A 46 3.00 -10.06 -12.08
N GLY A 47 2.24 -10.13 -11.00
CA GLY A 47 1.48 -11.32 -10.62
C GLY A 47 0.36 -11.62 -11.61
N LEU A 48 -0.39 -10.61 -12.04
CA LEU A 48 -1.38 -10.77 -13.10
C LEU A 48 -0.72 -11.15 -14.43
N ALA A 49 0.41 -10.53 -14.78
CA ALA A 49 1.17 -10.90 -15.97
C ALA A 49 1.60 -12.38 -15.89
N SER A 50 2.16 -12.83 -14.78
CA SER A 50 2.58 -14.22 -14.60
C SER A 50 1.42 -15.22 -14.67
N VAL A 51 0.22 -14.87 -14.19
CA VAL A 51 -0.96 -15.75 -14.26
C VAL A 51 -1.55 -15.80 -15.68
N ILE A 52 -1.46 -14.71 -16.44
CA ILE A 52 -1.98 -14.62 -17.82
C ILE A 52 -0.99 -15.23 -18.83
N LEU A 53 0.32 -15.09 -18.59
CA LEU A 53 1.39 -15.63 -19.45
C LEU A 53 1.83 -17.06 -19.12
N ALA A 54 1.44 -17.60 -17.95
CA ALA A 54 1.64 -19.01 -17.59
C ALA A 54 0.58 -19.92 -18.24
#